data_AF-A0A7X8G268-F1
#
_entry.id   AF-A0A7X8G268-F1
#
_cell.length_a   1.000
_cell.length_b   1.000
_cell.length_c   1.000
_cell.angle_alpha   90.00
_cell.angle_beta   90.00
_cell.angle_gamma   90.00
#
_symmetry.space_group_name_H-M   'P 1'
#
loop_
_entity.id
_entity.type
_entity.pdbx_description
1 polymer ?
#
loop_
_entity_poly.entity_id
_entity_poly.type
_entity_poly.pdbx_seq_one_letter_code
_entity_poly.pdbx_strand_id
1 'polypeptide(L)'
;LNRVDYEQTNFVIIGYTSDINKAENLKALLLKANFKGDIYIMQMGVAVGTHVGLGGFSMFFVEKPHEDFKHHMKDKIIKYIHS
;
A
#
# COMPACT_ATOMS: atom_id res chain seq x y z
N LEU A 1 13.43 -12.14 15.49
CA LEU A 1 12.17 -11.57 14.96
C LEU A 1 12.35 -10.06 14.87
N ASN A 2 12.57 -9.52 13.68
CA ASN A 2 12.46 -8.08 13.46
C ASN A 2 10.96 -7.76 13.30
N ARG A 3 10.44 -6.86 14.13
CA ARG A 3 9.02 -6.49 14.19
C ARG A 3 8.57 -5.62 13.00
N VAL A 4 9.51 -5.15 12.19
CA VAL A 4 9.30 -4.22 11.09
C VAL A 4 10.06 -4.72 9.86
N ASP A 5 9.35 -4.87 8.75
CA ASP A 5 9.91 -5.13 7.44
C ASP A 5 9.74 -3.88 6.56
N TYR A 6 10.84 -3.17 6.32
CA TYR A 6 10.85 -1.96 5.50
C TYR A 6 10.66 -2.25 4.01
N GLU A 7 10.82 -3.50 3.59
CA GLU A 7 10.72 -3.92 2.20
C GLU A 7 9.37 -4.55 1.85
N GLN A 8 8.43 -4.63 2.79
CA GLN A 8 7.13 -5.29 2.61
C GLN A 8 6.31 -4.71 1.45
N THR A 9 6.37 -3.40 1.20
CA THR A 9 5.66 -2.73 0.10
C THR A 9 6.52 -1.63 -0.51
N ASN A 10 6.26 -1.33 -1.79
CA ASN A 10 6.85 -0.20 -2.51
C ASN A 10 5.92 1.02 -2.59
N PHE A 11 4.65 0.91 -2.16
CA PHE A 11 3.74 2.06 -2.09
C PHE A 11 2.69 1.91 -0.99
N VAL A 12 2.07 3.04 -0.65
CA VAL A 12 0.83 3.09 0.14
C VAL A 12 -0.15 4.09 -0.49
N ILE A 13 -1.44 3.84 -0.29
CA ILE A 13 -2.53 4.75 -0.65
C ILE A 13 -3.21 5.18 0.65
N ILE A 14 -3.26 6.48 0.91
CA ILE A 14 -3.94 7.08 2.05
C ILE A 14 -5.26 7.67 1.55
N GLY A 15 -6.37 7.12 2.04
CA GLY A 15 -7.72 7.56 1.72
C GLY A 15 -8.25 8.55 2.75
N TYR A 16 -8.91 9.62 2.30
CA TYR A 16 -9.65 10.53 3.18
C TYR A 16 -11.02 10.88 2.59
N THR A 17 -12.02 11.13 3.41
CA THR A 17 -13.37 11.54 2.94
C THR A 17 -13.49 13.05 2.84
N SER A 18 -13.31 13.76 3.96
CA SER A 18 -13.61 15.21 4.08
C SER A 18 -12.48 16.07 4.63
N ASP A 19 -11.45 15.47 5.25
CA ASP A 19 -10.34 16.20 5.87
C ASP A 19 -9.00 15.67 5.37
N ILE A 20 -8.41 16.40 4.42
CA ILE A 20 -7.11 16.06 3.83
C ILE A 20 -5.96 16.18 4.84
N ASN A 21 -6.10 17.00 5.89
CA ASN A 21 -5.02 17.19 6.87
C ASN A 21 -4.73 15.89 7.62
N LYS A 22 -5.74 15.04 7.85
CA LYS A 22 -5.53 13.70 8.41
C LYS A 22 -4.61 12.84 7.52
N ALA A 23 -4.77 12.93 6.19
CA ALA A 23 -3.94 12.22 5.24
C ALA A 23 -2.50 12.75 5.19
N GLU A 24 -2.33 14.08 5.15
CA GLU A 24 -1.01 14.70 5.18
C GLU A 24 -0.27 14.42 6.50
N ASN A 25 -0.98 14.38 7.64
CA ASN A 25 -0.41 14.02 8.93
C ASN A 25 0.11 12.58 8.95
N LEU A 26 -0.65 11.61 8.41
CA LEU A 26 -0.16 10.22 8.31
C LEU A 26 1.04 10.11 7.36
N LYS A 27 1.01 10.80 6.22
CA LYS A 27 2.15 10.87 5.31
C LYS A 27 3.40 11.38 6.02
N ALA A 28 3.29 12.45 6.82
CA ALA A 28 4.40 12.95 7.62
C ALA A 28 4.93 11.91 8.63
N LEU A 29 4.04 11.14 9.27
CA LEU A 29 4.44 10.05 10.16
C LEU A 29 5.18 8.91 9.43
N LEU A 30 4.72 8.52 8.24
CA LEU A 30 5.38 7.50 7.42
C LEU A 30 6.77 7.95 6.96
N LEU A 31 6.91 9.21 6.54
CA LEU A 31 8.20 9.80 6.18
C LEU A 31 9.14 9.84 7.39
N LYS A 32 8.64 10.22 8.57
CA LYS A 32 9.40 10.20 9.83
C LYS A 32 9.83 8.78 10.22
N ALA A 33 9.01 7.78 9.89
CA ALA A 33 9.31 6.36 10.06
C ALA A 33 10.24 5.80 8.97
N ASN A 34 10.83 6.64 8.12
CA ASN A 34 11.73 6.27 7.03
C ASN A 34 11.10 5.37 5.96
N PHE A 35 9.79 5.41 5.76
CA PHE A 35 9.18 4.74 4.62
C PHE A 35 9.76 5.30 3.30
N LYS A 36 10.20 4.41 2.41
CA LYS A 36 10.89 4.76 1.16
C LYS A 36 10.04 4.56 -0.10
N GLY A 37 8.87 3.95 0.05
CA GLY A 37 7.94 3.76 -1.07
C GLY A 37 7.15 5.01 -1.40
N ASP A 38 6.37 4.92 -2.46
CA ASP A 38 5.51 6.00 -2.91
C ASP A 38 4.30 6.17 -1.97
N ILE A 39 3.90 7.42 -1.71
CA ILE A 39 2.73 7.74 -0.88
C ILE A 39 1.73 8.48 -1.75
N TYR A 40 0.61 7.82 -2.06
CA TYR A 40 -0.50 8.41 -2.79
C TYR A 40 -1.59 8.86 -1.81
N ILE A 41 -2.12 10.07 -1.99
CA ILE A 41 -3.26 10.56 -1.20
C ILE A 41 -4.47 10.66 -2.13
N MET A 42 -5.58 10.04 -1.75
CA MET A 42 -6.78 9.97 -2.57
C MET A 42 -8.03 10.35 -1.77
N GLN A 43 -8.89 11.19 -2.36
CA GLN A 43 -10.19 11.46 -1.78
C GLN A 43 -11.15 10.30 -2.07
N MET A 44 -11.81 9.78 -1.03
CA MET A 44 -12.84 8.77 -1.16
C MET A 44 -14.10 9.36 -1.78
N GLY A 45 -14.62 8.69 -2.80
CA GLY A 45 -15.85 9.09 -3.47
C GLY A 45 -17.08 8.98 -2.56
N VAL A 46 -18.17 9.63 -2.99
CA VAL A 46 -19.44 9.76 -2.26
C VAL A 46 -19.97 8.41 -1.78
N ALA A 47 -19.92 7.37 -2.61
CA ALA A 47 -20.43 6.04 -2.26
C ALA A 47 -19.73 5.43 -1.03
N VAL A 48 -18.43 5.67 -0.85
CA VAL A 48 -17.69 5.21 0.33
C VAL A 48 -17.94 6.18 1.50
N GLY A 49 -17.93 7.48 1.22
CA GLY A 49 -18.15 8.52 2.21
C GLY A 49 -19.50 8.42 2.94
N THR A 50 -20.57 7.99 2.27
CA THR A 50 -21.90 7.84 2.90
C THR A 50 -21.97 6.70 3.92
N HIS A 51 -21.10 5.69 3.80
CA HIS A 51 -21.08 4.54 4.72
C HIS A 51 -20.07 4.73 5.85
N VAL A 52 -18.94 5.37 5.57
CA VAL A 52 -17.88 5.61 6.57
C VAL A 52 -18.13 6.89 7.36
N GLY A 53 -18.85 7.85 6.77
CA GLY A 53 -19.13 9.15 7.36
C GLY A 53 -18.03 10.19 7.13
N LEU A 54 -18.34 11.43 7.52
CA LEU A 54 -17.39 12.55 7.51
C LEU A 54 -16.22 12.23 8.45
N GLY A 55 -15.00 12.47 7.96
CA GLY A 55 -13.78 12.19 8.70
C GLY A 55 -13.25 10.75 8.58
N GLY A 56 -13.90 9.91 7.74
CA GLY A 56 -13.39 8.60 7.33
C GLY A 56 -11.97 8.67 6.75
N PHE A 57 -11.16 7.67 7.11
CA PHE A 57 -9.73 7.64 6.90
C PHE A 57 -9.24 6.21 6.69
N SER A 58 -8.33 5.97 5.76
CA SER A 58 -7.79 4.62 5.49
C SER A 58 -6.36 4.63 4.98
N MET A 59 -5.71 3.47 5.03
CA MET A 59 -4.43 3.19 4.42
C MET A 59 -4.48 1.83 3.73
N PHE A 60 -4.02 1.77 2.49
CA PHE A 60 -3.93 0.54 1.70
C PHE A 60 -2.49 0.32 1.21
N PHE A 61 -2.09 -0.93 1.08
CA PHE A 61 -0.82 -1.34 0.49
C PHE A 61 -0.96 -2.73 -0.13
N VAL A 62 0.01 -3.12 -0.95
CA VAL A 62 0.13 -4.48 -1.48
C VAL A 62 1.49 -5.02 -1.11
N GLU A 63 1.53 -6.26 -0.62
CA GLU A 63 2.78 -6.92 -0.28
C GLU A 63 3.59 -7.23 -1.54
N LYS A 64 4.91 -7.01 -1.48
CA LYS A 64 5.81 -7.52 -2.50
C LYS A 64 5.68 -9.04 -2.57
N PRO A 65 5.77 -9.63 -3.77
CA PRO A 65 5.69 -11.08 -3.90
C PRO A 65 6.78 -11.76 -3.07
N HIS A 66 6.39 -12.80 -2.34
CA HIS A 66 7.33 -13.64 -1.60
C HIS A 66 8.32 -14.34 -2.56
N GLU A 67 9.52 -14.63 -2.10
CA GLU A 67 10.56 -15.27 -2.94
C GLU A 67 10.10 -16.61 -3.51
N ASP A 68 9.34 -17.40 -2.74
CA ASP A 68 8.81 -18.69 -3.21
C ASP A 68 7.87 -18.53 -4.41
N PHE A 69 7.04 -17.47 -4.39
CA PHE A 69 6.17 -17.15 -5.51
C PHE A 69 6.99 -16.76 -6.75
N LYS A 70 8.02 -15.93 -6.58
CA LYS A 70 8.92 -15.53 -7.68
C LYS A 70 9.60 -16.75 -8.29
N HIS A 71 10.12 -17.65 -7.47
CA HIS A 71 10.78 -18.88 -7.93
C HIS A 71 9.81 -19.75 -8.73
N HIS A 72 8.62 -20.02 -8.18
CA HIS A 72 7.60 -20.84 -8.85
C HIS A 72 7.16 -20.25 -10.19
N MET A 73 6.97 -18.93 -10.26
CA MET A 73 6.61 -18.25 -11.51
C MET A 73 7.75 -18.32 -12.53
N LYS A 74 9.00 -18.16 -12.10
CA LYS A 74 10.17 -18.29 -12.98
C LYS A 74 10.25 -19.70 -13.59
N ASP A 75 10.05 -20.74 -12.79
CA ASP A 75 10.07 -22.12 -13.28
C ASP A 75 8.96 -22.39 -14.31
N LYS A 76 7.75 -21.86 -14.06
CA LYS A 76 6.63 -21.96 -15.01
C LYS A 76 6.93 -21.29 -16.35
N ILE A 77 7.49 -20.09 -16.32
CA ILE A 77 7.84 -19.33 -17.53
C ILE A 77 8.92 -20.08 -18.33
N ILE A 78 9.97 -20.56 -17.66
CA ILE A 78 11.03 -21.33 -18.32
C ILE A 78 10.46 -22.57 -19.01
N LYS A 79 9.58 -23.33 -18.34
CA LYS A 79 8.93 -24.51 -18.94
C LYS A 79 8.10 -24.16 -20.17
N TYR A 80 7.37 -23.05 -20.14
CA TYR A 80 6.55 -22.59 -21.27
C TYR A 80 7.39 -22.15 -22.48
N ILE A 81 8.56 -21.55 -22.25
CA ILE A 81 9.45 -21.14 -23.35
C ILE A 81 10.15 -22.33 -24.01
N HIS A 82 10.42 -23.41 -23.25
CA HIS A 82 11.11 -24.61 -23.75
C HIS A 82 10.18 -25.72 -24.25
N SER A 83 8.86 -25.49 -24.26
CA SER A 83 7.83 -26.37 -24.86
C SER A 83 7.49 -25.91 -26.26
#